data_AF-A0A7J8C6A6-F1
#
_entry.id   AF-A0A7J8C6A6-F1
#
_cell.length_a   1.000
_cell.length_b   1.000
_cell.length_c   1.000
_cell.angle_alpha   90.00
_cell.angle_beta   90.00
_cell.angle_gamma   90.00
#
_symmetry.space_group_name_H-M   'P 1'
#
loop_
_entity.id
_entity.type
_entity.pdbx_description
1 polymer ?
#
loop_
_entity_poly.entity_id
_entity_poly.type
_entity_poly.pdbx_seq_one_letter_code
_entity_poly.pdbx_strand_id
1 'polypeptide(L)'
;MGLALLGCVGALKELRCLLGLYFGILLLLFVTQITLGILISTQHIRLERKVKDIVQETIQNYRTDPEKSAAEESWEYVQFQLRCCGWNSPQDWFRVPSLSSNMSEAYRVPCSCYNSSATNDSAILDMISLSQFSRAGPLARPGYSTDLCVVPANSYTYREGCERSLQKWLHNNLISIVGICLGVGLLEVIWPHPHSRLALQSANSPAPNCAFCLSGKGA
;
A
#
# COMPACT_ATOMS: atom_id res chain seq x y z
N MET A 1 14.32 8.20 0.18
CA MET A 1 15.68 8.55 -0.30
C MET A 1 16.29 9.73 0.47
N GLY A 2 15.61 10.87 0.60
CA GLY A 2 16.18 12.09 1.21
C GLY A 2 16.74 11.94 2.64
N LEU A 3 16.01 11.29 3.55
CA LEU A 3 16.48 11.06 4.94
C LEU A 3 17.73 10.17 5.02
N ALA A 4 17.84 9.20 4.11
CA ALA A 4 19.00 8.31 4.04
C ALA A 4 20.25 9.08 3.54
N LEU A 5 20.08 9.99 2.56
CA LEU A 5 21.17 10.84 2.07
C LEU A 5 21.62 11.86 3.13
N LEU A 6 20.67 12.48 3.85
CA LEU A 6 20.98 13.40 4.95
C LEU A 6 21.71 12.69 6.09
N GLY A 7 21.29 11.48 6.45
CA GLY A 7 22.00 10.64 7.42
C GLY A 7 23.41 10.26 6.95
N CYS A 8 23.55 9.83 5.69
CA CYS A 8 24.83 9.42 5.12
C CYS A 8 25.82 10.60 5.01
N VAL A 9 25.39 11.74 4.45
CA VAL A 9 26.23 12.95 4.34
C VAL A 9 26.53 13.54 5.72
N GLY A 10 25.56 13.52 6.65
CA GLY A 10 25.74 14.00 8.02
C GLY A 10 26.80 13.21 8.78
N ALA A 11 26.83 11.89 8.59
CA ALA A 11 27.86 11.02 9.16
C ALA A 11 29.23 11.20 8.49
N LEU A 12 29.27 11.30 7.15
CA LEU A 12 30.53 11.41 6.40
C LEU A 12 31.22 12.78 6.54
N LYS A 13 30.46 13.86 6.75
CA LYS A 13 30.98 15.23 6.85
C LYS A 13 31.06 15.75 8.29
N GLU A 14 30.70 14.94 9.28
CA GLU A 14 30.68 15.28 10.71
C GLU A 14 29.92 16.60 11.03
N LEU A 15 28.92 16.92 10.20
CA LEU A 15 28.13 18.15 10.32
C LEU A 15 27.09 18.00 11.43
N ARG A 16 27.44 18.47 12.63
CA ARG A 16 26.60 18.40 13.84
C ARG A 16 25.17 18.93 13.62
N CYS A 17 25.02 20.01 12.85
CA CYS A 17 23.71 20.59 12.54
C CYS A 17 22.83 19.66 11.68
N LEU A 18 23.41 19.04 10.64
CA LEU A 18 22.69 18.12 9.76
C LEU A 18 22.25 16.85 10.51
N LEU A 19 23.10 16.40 11.44
CA LEU A 19 22.84 15.27 12.29
C LEU A 19 21.75 15.55 13.34
N GLY A 20 21.73 16.77 13.90
CA GLY A 20 20.65 17.24 14.76
C GLY A 20 19.31 17.34 14.04
N LEU A 21 19.29 17.83 12.80
CA LEU A 21 18.09 17.85 11.95
C LEU A 21 17.60 16.43 11.64
N TYR A 22 18.51 15.50 11.33
CA TYR A 22 18.16 14.10 11.12
C TYR A 22 17.48 13.49 12.35
N PHE A 23 18.05 13.70 13.55
CA PHE A 23 17.44 13.24 14.80
C PHE A 23 16.08 13.89 15.07
N GLY A 24 15.96 15.20 14.84
CA GLY A 24 14.68 15.91 14.97
C GLY A 24 13.60 15.33 14.05
N ILE A 25 13.94 15.01 12.80
CA ILE A 25 13.00 14.38 11.87
C ILE A 25 12.61 12.97 12.34
N LEU A 26 13.56 12.15 12.83
CA LEU A 26 13.24 10.84 13.38
C LEU A 26 12.27 10.92 14.57
N LEU A 27 12.47 11.89 15.48
CA LEU A 27 11.54 12.11 16.59
C LEU A 27 10.14 12.52 16.11
N LEU A 28 10.03 13.36 15.08
CA LEU A 28 8.74 13.74 14.49
C LEU A 28 8.03 12.54 13.85
N LEU A 29 8.78 11.63 13.22
CA LEU A 29 8.22 10.39 12.67
C LEU A 29 7.68 9.48 13.78
N PHE A 30 8.41 9.34 14.88
CA PHE A 30 7.95 8.57 16.04
C PHE A 30 6.65 9.15 16.63
N VAL A 31 6.57 10.47 16.84
CA VAL A 31 5.34 11.14 17.30
C VAL A 31 4.19 10.92 16.33
N THR A 32 4.47 10.94 15.02
CA THR A 32 3.48 10.68 13.98
C THR A 32 2.96 9.24 14.03
N GLN A 33 3.81 8.25 14.28
CA GLN A 33 3.39 6.84 14.44
C GLN A 33 2.43 6.68 15.63
N ILE A 34 2.75 7.27 16.78
CA ILE A 34 1.89 7.23 17.97
C ILE A 34 0.55 7.93 17.68
N THR A 35 0.60 9.13 17.07
CA THR A 35 -0.60 9.90 16.72
C THR A 35 -1.49 9.12 15.74
N LEU A 36 -0.90 8.51 14.72
CA LEU A 36 -1.62 7.69 13.75
C LEU A 36 -2.25 6.46 14.40
N GLY A 37 -1.53 5.77 15.29
CA GLY A 37 -2.07 4.64 16.05
C GLY A 37 -3.28 5.03 16.90
N ILE A 38 -3.22 6.16 17.61
CA ILE A 38 -4.34 6.69 18.39
C ILE A 38 -5.51 7.06 17.48
N LEU A 39 -5.26 7.72 16.35
CA LEU A 39 -6.31 8.12 15.41
C LEU A 39 -7.03 6.91 14.81
N ILE A 40 -6.29 5.88 14.39
CA ILE A 40 -6.86 4.64 13.86
C ILE A 40 -7.71 3.94 14.93
N SER A 41 -7.20 3.87 16.16
CA SER A 41 -7.91 3.23 17.28
C SER A 41 -9.21 3.96 17.63
N THR A 42 -9.19 5.30 17.70
CA THR A 42 -10.35 6.11 18.09
C THR A 42 -11.37 6.33 16.97
N GLN A 43 -10.92 6.39 15.71
CA GLN A 43 -11.76 6.71 14.55
C GLN A 43 -11.98 5.53 13.59
N HIS A 44 -11.81 4.29 14.05
CA HIS A 44 -11.93 3.09 13.22
C HIS A 44 -13.24 3.06 12.39
N ILE A 45 -14.38 3.37 13.02
CA ILE A 45 -15.71 3.38 12.36
C ILE A 45 -15.78 4.41 11.22
N ARG A 46 -15.09 5.56 11.37
CA ARG A 46 -15.04 6.59 10.32
C ARG A 46 -14.10 6.17 9.20
N LEU A 47 -12.98 5.53 9.55
CA LEU A 47 -12.03 4.98 8.59
C LEU A 47 -12.67 3.89 7.73
N GLU A 48 -13.36 2.93 8.33
CA GLU A 48 -14.08 1.86 7.60
C GLU A 48 -15.07 2.43 6.59
N ARG A 49 -15.86 3.44 6.98
CA ARG A 49 -16.78 4.12 6.06
C ARG A 49 -16.06 4.81 4.91
N LYS A 50 -14.99 5.56 5.19
CA LYS A 50 -14.21 6.22 4.13
C LYS A 50 -13.58 5.22 3.16
N VAL A 51 -13.04 4.11 3.69
CA VAL A 51 -12.47 3.04 2.86
C VAL A 51 -13.57 2.44 1.98
N LYS A 52 -14.73 2.13 2.56
CA LYS A 52 -15.89 1.66 1.79
C LYS A 52 -16.28 2.62 0.66
N ASP A 53 -16.36 3.92 0.94
CA ASP A 53 -16.74 4.93 -0.05
C ASP A 53 -15.72 4.98 -1.20
N ILE A 54 -14.42 5.02 -0.89
CA ILE A 54 -13.33 5.04 -1.88
C ILE A 54 -13.36 3.78 -2.74
N VAL A 55 -13.50 2.61 -2.12
CA VAL A 55 -13.57 1.34 -2.84
C VAL A 55 -14.79 1.29 -3.73
N GLN A 56 -15.95 1.67 -3.22
CA GLN A 56 -17.19 1.60 -3.97
C GLN A 56 -17.20 2.60 -5.14
N GLU A 57 -16.62 3.79 -4.97
CA GLU A 57 -16.35 4.72 -6.06
C GLU A 57 -15.42 4.10 -7.12
N THR A 58 -14.38 3.39 -6.68
CA THR A 58 -13.42 2.71 -7.57
C THR A 58 -14.11 1.61 -8.38
N ILE A 59 -15.00 0.82 -7.76
CA ILE A 59 -15.78 -0.23 -8.43
C ILE A 59 -16.78 0.40 -9.43
N GLN A 60 -17.50 1.45 -9.04
CA GLN A 60 -18.51 2.09 -9.90
C GLN A 60 -17.89 2.77 -11.13
N ASN A 61 -16.72 3.38 -10.96
CA ASN A 61 -15.99 4.04 -12.04
C ASN A 61 -14.99 3.11 -12.74
N TYR A 62 -15.06 1.81 -12.48
CA TYR A 62 -14.11 0.85 -13.03
C TYR A 62 -14.13 0.87 -14.58
N ARG A 63 -12.96 1.13 -15.16
CA ARG A 63 -12.69 1.32 -16.60
C ARG A 63 -13.47 2.45 -17.28
N THR A 64 -14.04 3.36 -16.51
CA THR A 64 -14.66 4.56 -17.08
C THR A 64 -13.64 5.66 -17.36
N ASP A 65 -12.53 5.69 -16.62
CA ASP A 65 -11.53 6.74 -16.67
C ASP A 65 -10.11 6.16 -16.74
N PRO A 66 -9.34 6.38 -17.83
CA PRO A 66 -7.97 5.86 -17.94
C PRO A 66 -7.01 6.43 -16.88
N GLU A 67 -7.30 7.60 -16.28
CA GLU A 67 -6.45 8.19 -15.24
C GLU A 67 -6.57 7.46 -13.89
N LYS A 68 -7.68 6.74 -13.64
CA LYS A 68 -7.92 6.03 -12.37
C LYS A 68 -7.40 4.58 -12.35
N SER A 69 -6.63 4.17 -13.36
CA SER A 69 -6.09 2.80 -13.51
C SER A 69 -5.27 2.32 -12.31
N ALA A 70 -4.53 3.20 -11.61
CA ALA A 70 -3.75 2.82 -10.43
C ALA A 70 -4.62 2.37 -9.24
N ALA A 71 -5.79 2.99 -9.05
CA ALA A 71 -6.73 2.61 -7.99
C ALA A 71 -7.39 1.26 -8.32
N GLU A 72 -7.69 1.03 -9.60
CA GLU A 72 -8.23 -0.25 -10.11
C GLU A 72 -7.23 -1.40 -9.92
N GLU A 73 -5.97 -1.21 -10.30
CA GLU A 73 -4.90 -2.21 -10.11
C GLU A 73 -4.70 -2.53 -8.63
N SER A 74 -4.69 -1.50 -7.78
CA SER A 74 -4.58 -1.66 -6.32
C SER A 74 -5.76 -2.46 -5.77
N TRP A 75 -6.97 -2.18 -6.24
CA TRP A 75 -8.19 -2.88 -5.80
C TRP A 75 -8.21 -4.35 -6.24
N GLU A 76 -7.76 -4.65 -7.46
CA GLU A 76 -7.61 -6.02 -7.93
C GLU A 76 -6.55 -6.79 -7.14
N TYR A 77 -5.43 -6.15 -6.80
CA TYR A 77 -4.41 -6.75 -5.95
C TYR A 77 -4.98 -7.11 -4.57
N VAL A 78 -5.78 -6.23 -3.95
CA VAL A 78 -6.42 -6.50 -2.66
C VAL A 78 -7.36 -7.70 -2.74
N GLN A 79 -8.21 -7.78 -3.77
CA GLN A 79 -9.12 -8.93 -3.96
C GLN A 79 -8.37 -10.25 -4.11
N PHE A 80 -7.26 -10.24 -4.85
CA PHE A 80 -6.40 -11.41 -5.01
C PHE A 80 -5.73 -11.84 -3.69
N GLN A 81 -5.14 -10.90 -2.95
CA GLN A 81 -4.44 -11.18 -1.69
C GLN A 81 -5.38 -11.67 -0.58
N LEU A 82 -6.56 -11.04 -0.46
CA LEU A 82 -7.54 -11.36 0.57
C LEU A 82 -8.52 -12.48 0.16
N ARG A 83 -8.40 -13.00 -1.06
CA ARG A 83 -9.27 -14.07 -1.60
C ARG A 83 -10.76 -13.75 -1.42
N CYS A 84 -11.13 -12.56 -1.86
CA CYS A 84 -12.47 -12.00 -1.74
C CYS A 84 -12.89 -11.36 -3.07
N CYS A 85 -14.17 -11.04 -3.20
CA CYS A 85 -14.67 -10.39 -4.40
C CYS A 85 -15.74 -9.34 -4.09
N GLY A 86 -15.56 -8.13 -4.64
CA GLY A 86 -16.37 -6.96 -4.30
C GLY A 86 -16.11 -6.46 -2.87
N TRP A 87 -16.82 -5.42 -2.45
CA TRP A 87 -16.67 -4.89 -1.09
C TRP A 87 -17.51 -5.73 -0.11
N ASN A 88 -18.82 -5.81 -0.34
CA ASN A 88 -19.74 -6.62 0.44
C ASN A 88 -19.92 -8.02 -0.18
N SER A 89 -19.93 -8.09 -1.51
CA SER A 89 -20.21 -9.31 -2.25
C SER A 89 -19.88 -9.20 -3.74
N PRO A 90 -19.74 -10.30 -4.49
CA PRO A 90 -19.52 -10.26 -5.94
C PRO A 90 -20.57 -9.47 -6.72
N GLN A 91 -21.79 -9.33 -6.20
CA GLN A 91 -22.85 -8.59 -6.89
C GLN A 91 -22.59 -7.07 -6.95
N ASP A 92 -21.64 -6.55 -6.18
CA ASP A 92 -21.21 -5.15 -6.28
C ASP A 92 -20.73 -4.82 -7.71
N TRP A 93 -20.14 -5.81 -8.41
CA TRP A 93 -19.69 -5.69 -9.80
C TRP A 93 -20.84 -5.67 -10.82
N PHE A 94 -22.00 -6.23 -10.49
CA PHE A 94 -23.12 -6.33 -11.44
C PHE A 94 -23.84 -5.00 -11.62
N ARG A 95 -23.57 -4.04 -10.72
CA ARG A 95 -24.10 -2.67 -10.78
C ARG A 95 -23.22 -1.73 -11.59
N VAL A 96 -22.09 -2.21 -12.12
CA VAL A 96 -21.13 -1.40 -12.87
C VAL A 96 -21.57 -1.32 -14.33
N PRO A 97 -21.90 -0.12 -14.86
CA PRO A 97 -22.44 0.03 -16.22
C PRO A 97 -21.49 -0.45 -17.32
N SER A 98 -20.18 -0.32 -17.12
CA SER A 98 -19.15 -0.76 -18.07
C SER A 98 -19.05 -2.30 -18.18
N LEU A 99 -19.57 -3.03 -17.18
CA LEU A 99 -19.57 -4.49 -17.14
C LEU A 99 -20.96 -5.10 -17.44
N SER A 100 -22.03 -4.31 -17.41
CA SER A 100 -23.38 -4.77 -17.76
C SER A 100 -23.57 -4.85 -19.28
N SER A 101 -23.51 -6.06 -19.85
CA SER A 101 -23.87 -6.27 -21.27
C SER A 101 -25.37 -6.52 -21.43
N ASN A 102 -26.02 -5.81 -22.36
CA ASN A 102 -27.47 -5.88 -22.63
C ASN A 102 -27.98 -7.24 -23.20
N MET A 103 -27.13 -8.26 -23.39
CA MET A 103 -27.51 -9.44 -24.19
C MET A 103 -26.81 -10.75 -23.83
N SER A 104 -26.50 -11.02 -22.55
CA SER A 104 -26.16 -12.37 -22.10
C SER A 104 -26.29 -12.47 -20.58
N GLU A 105 -26.77 -13.59 -20.05
CA GLU A 105 -26.73 -13.95 -18.62
C GLU A 105 -25.29 -14.15 -18.08
N ALA A 106 -24.30 -13.50 -18.68
CA ALA A 106 -22.90 -13.60 -18.32
C ALA A 106 -22.48 -12.35 -17.55
N TYR A 107 -22.58 -12.42 -16.23
CA TYR A 107 -22.04 -11.40 -15.34
C TYR A 107 -20.52 -11.39 -15.42
N ARG A 108 -19.92 -10.22 -15.66
CA ARG A 108 -18.46 -10.05 -15.71
C ARG A 108 -17.94 -9.57 -14.36
N VAL A 109 -16.81 -10.11 -13.94
CA VAL A 109 -16.04 -9.66 -12.75
C VAL A 109 -14.55 -9.65 -13.10
N PRO A 110 -13.71 -8.88 -12.39
CA PRO A 110 -12.26 -8.94 -12.59
C PRO A 110 -11.67 -10.33 -12.31
N CYS A 111 -10.56 -10.65 -12.96
CA CYS A 111 -9.88 -11.94 -12.79
C CYS A 111 -9.44 -12.21 -11.33
N SER A 112 -9.17 -11.17 -10.56
CA SER A 112 -8.80 -11.25 -9.14
C SER A 112 -9.88 -11.90 -8.25
N CYS A 113 -11.15 -11.89 -8.69
CA CYS A 113 -12.27 -12.53 -8.00
C CYS A 113 -12.34 -14.06 -8.18
N TYR A 114 -11.55 -14.64 -9.09
CA TYR A 114 -11.65 -16.05 -9.43
C TYR A 114 -10.99 -16.94 -8.36
N ASN A 115 -11.72 -17.97 -7.93
CA ASN A 115 -11.24 -18.94 -6.97
C ASN A 115 -10.61 -20.14 -7.69
N SER A 116 -9.31 -20.05 -7.95
CA SER A 116 -8.52 -21.12 -8.56
C SER A 116 -8.55 -22.43 -7.75
N SER A 117 -8.67 -22.35 -6.41
CA SER A 117 -8.66 -23.55 -5.55
C SER A 117 -9.93 -24.40 -5.62
N ALA A 118 -11.02 -23.85 -6.15
CA ALA A 118 -12.30 -24.54 -6.26
C ALA A 118 -12.48 -25.27 -7.60
N THR A 119 -11.50 -25.20 -8.51
CA THR A 119 -11.55 -25.91 -9.79
C THR A 119 -10.61 -27.10 -9.81
N ASN A 120 -11.12 -28.27 -10.22
CA ASN A 120 -10.31 -29.42 -10.63
C ASN A 120 -10.06 -29.41 -12.15
N ASP A 121 -10.53 -28.37 -12.87
CA ASP A 121 -10.40 -28.26 -14.32
C ASP A 121 -9.08 -27.60 -14.72
N SER A 122 -8.14 -28.43 -15.19
CA SER A 122 -6.82 -28.04 -15.70
C SER A 122 -6.87 -27.06 -16.86
N ALA A 123 -7.95 -27.03 -17.65
CA ALA A 123 -8.12 -26.14 -18.79
C ALA A 123 -8.33 -24.65 -18.41
N ILE A 124 -8.90 -24.36 -17.22
CA ILE A 124 -9.08 -22.97 -16.76
C ILE A 124 -7.80 -22.46 -16.07
N LEU A 125 -7.03 -23.36 -15.44
CA LEU A 125 -5.76 -23.03 -14.80
C LEU A 125 -4.71 -22.50 -15.81
N ASP A 126 -4.72 -23.02 -17.05
CA ASP A 126 -3.84 -22.58 -18.13
C ASP A 126 -4.18 -21.17 -18.64
N MET A 127 -5.47 -20.80 -18.69
CA MET A 127 -5.89 -19.45 -19.11
C MET A 127 -5.54 -18.38 -18.07
N ILE A 128 -5.46 -18.75 -16.79
CA ILE A 128 -5.15 -17.85 -15.67
C ILE A 128 -3.63 -17.77 -15.42
N SER A 129 -2.89 -18.86 -15.60
CA SER A 129 -1.42 -18.84 -15.47
C SER A 129 -0.75 -17.99 -16.55
N LEU A 130 -1.34 -17.92 -17.75
CA LEU A 130 -0.79 -17.14 -18.86
C LEU A 130 -0.82 -15.62 -18.60
N SER A 131 -1.85 -15.11 -17.89
CA SER A 131 -1.92 -13.70 -17.49
C SER A 131 -0.97 -13.39 -16.32
N GLN A 132 -0.73 -14.36 -15.43
CA GLN A 132 0.19 -14.20 -14.30
C GLN A 132 1.67 -14.23 -14.71
N PHE A 133 2.06 -15.03 -15.71
CA PHE A 133 3.46 -15.19 -16.14
C PHE A 133 3.97 -14.07 -17.07
N SER A 134 3.07 -13.29 -17.67
CA SER A 134 3.43 -12.20 -18.60
C SER A 134 4.10 -10.98 -17.93
N ARG A 135 4.31 -11.02 -16.60
CA ARG A 135 4.99 -9.97 -15.82
C ARG A 135 6.52 -9.92 -15.99
N ALA A 136 7.13 -10.76 -16.85
CA ALA A 136 8.57 -10.79 -17.08
C ALA A 136 8.97 -10.87 -18.57
N GLY A 137 8.95 -9.75 -19.30
CA GLY A 137 9.66 -9.62 -20.59
C GLY A 137 9.06 -8.62 -21.58
N PRO A 138 9.88 -7.83 -22.34
CA PRO A 138 9.39 -6.77 -23.21
C PRO A 138 9.27 -7.23 -24.67
N LEU A 139 8.07 -7.13 -25.28
CA LEU A 139 7.80 -6.63 -26.65
C LEU A 139 6.41 -7.05 -27.12
N ALA A 140 5.83 -6.17 -27.94
CA ALA A 140 4.62 -6.30 -28.76
C ALA A 140 3.28 -5.97 -28.07
N ARG A 141 2.82 -4.74 -28.35
CA ARG A 141 1.41 -4.32 -28.33
C ARG A 141 0.56 -5.28 -29.19
N PRO A 142 -0.59 -5.70 -28.67
CA PRO A 142 -1.86 -5.40 -29.35
C PRO A 142 -2.72 -4.50 -28.46
N GLY A 143 -3.48 -3.61 -29.08
CA GLY A 143 -4.39 -2.70 -28.38
C GLY A 143 -5.59 -3.43 -27.78
N TYR A 144 -6.02 -2.92 -26.62
CA TYR A 144 -7.35 -3.07 -26.00
C TYR A 144 -7.67 -4.41 -25.32
N SER A 145 -7.94 -4.32 -24.00
CA SER A 145 -8.61 -5.30 -23.12
C SER A 145 -7.85 -6.57 -22.71
N THR A 146 -7.17 -6.56 -21.54
CA THR A 146 -6.59 -7.78 -20.93
C THR A 146 -6.87 -8.05 -19.44
N ASP A 147 -7.63 -7.25 -18.68
CA ASP A 147 -7.88 -7.58 -17.25
C ASP A 147 -9.32 -8.04 -16.92
N LEU A 148 -10.17 -8.23 -17.93
CA LEU A 148 -11.54 -8.73 -17.70
C LEU A 148 -11.59 -10.21 -18.04
N CYS A 149 -11.63 -11.05 -17.02
CA CYS A 149 -11.94 -12.45 -17.23
C CYS A 149 -13.42 -12.53 -17.59
N VAL A 150 -13.73 -13.02 -18.79
CA VAL A 150 -15.10 -13.43 -19.13
C VAL A 150 -15.36 -14.70 -18.34
N VAL A 151 -15.87 -14.54 -17.12
CA VAL A 151 -16.11 -15.66 -16.23
C VAL A 151 -17.44 -16.32 -16.63
N PRO A 152 -17.49 -17.64 -16.92
CA PRO A 152 -18.74 -18.32 -17.25
C PRO A 152 -19.76 -18.24 -16.10
N ALA A 153 -21.06 -18.31 -16.41
CA ALA A 153 -22.16 -18.24 -15.44
C ALA A 153 -22.10 -19.32 -14.32
N ASN A 154 -21.23 -20.33 -14.45
CA ASN A 154 -21.08 -21.45 -13.53
C ASN A 154 -19.72 -21.48 -12.80
N SER A 155 -19.06 -20.32 -12.69
CA SER A 155 -17.68 -20.22 -12.22
C SER A 155 -17.54 -20.00 -10.71
N TYR A 156 -16.51 -20.61 -10.15
CA TYR A 156 -16.14 -20.50 -8.74
C TYR A 156 -15.49 -19.13 -8.48
N THR A 157 -16.30 -18.12 -8.16
CA THR A 157 -15.82 -16.83 -7.63
C THR A 157 -15.79 -16.85 -6.11
N TYR A 158 -14.97 -16.00 -5.48
CA TYR A 158 -15.00 -15.84 -4.04
C TYR A 158 -16.36 -15.28 -3.60
N ARG A 159 -17.11 -16.02 -2.79
CA ARG A 159 -18.43 -15.60 -2.31
C ARG A 159 -18.36 -14.55 -1.19
N GLU A 160 -17.24 -14.48 -0.48
CA GLU A 160 -17.03 -13.51 0.60
C GLU A 160 -16.61 -12.14 0.04
N GLY A 161 -17.25 -11.09 0.56
CA GLY A 161 -16.83 -9.72 0.31
C GLY A 161 -15.55 -9.34 1.05
N CYS A 162 -14.80 -8.41 0.49
CA CYS A 162 -13.51 -7.99 1.02
C CYS A 162 -13.59 -7.29 2.38
N GLU A 163 -14.72 -6.68 2.75
CA GLU A 163 -14.90 -6.10 4.09
C GLU A 163 -14.69 -7.16 5.18
N ARG A 164 -15.35 -8.31 5.04
CA ARG A 164 -15.24 -9.42 6.00
C ARG A 164 -13.87 -10.09 5.95
N SER A 165 -13.35 -10.36 4.75
CA SER A 165 -12.03 -10.97 4.60
C SER A 165 -10.91 -10.08 5.16
N LEU A 166 -11.02 -8.76 4.97
CA LEU A 166 -10.09 -7.78 5.54
C LEU A 166 -10.16 -7.79 7.07
N GLN A 167 -11.36 -7.76 7.65
CA GLN A 167 -11.53 -7.84 9.10
C GLN A 167 -10.96 -9.14 9.68
N LYS A 168 -11.23 -10.29 9.04
CA LYS A 168 -10.66 -11.58 9.44
C LYS A 168 -9.14 -11.58 9.37
N TRP A 169 -8.58 -11.08 8.26
CA TRP A 169 -7.14 -10.99 8.07
C TRP A 169 -6.48 -10.09 9.11
N LEU A 170 -7.09 -8.94 9.39
CA LEU A 170 -6.58 -7.98 10.38
C LEU A 170 -6.58 -8.60 11.78
N HIS A 171 -7.67 -9.28 12.16
CA HIS A 171 -7.75 -9.92 13.47
C HIS A 171 -6.70 -11.03 13.64
N ASN A 172 -6.52 -11.87 12.61
CA ASN A 172 -5.57 -12.98 12.63
C ASN A 172 -4.10 -12.51 12.62
N ASN A 173 -3.82 -11.38 11.98
CA ASN A 173 -2.45 -10.85 11.84
C ASN A 173 -2.16 -9.65 12.74
N LEU A 174 -3.08 -9.29 13.64
CA LEU A 174 -2.98 -8.11 14.49
C LEU A 174 -1.67 -8.07 15.28
N ILE A 175 -1.27 -9.21 15.85
CA ILE A 175 -0.04 -9.34 16.64
C ILE A 175 1.20 -9.02 15.79
N SER A 176 1.23 -9.51 14.55
CA SER A 176 2.33 -9.25 13.61
C SER A 176 2.42 -7.76 13.27
N ILE A 177 1.28 -7.13 12.97
CA ILE A 177 1.21 -5.71 12.62
C ILE A 177 1.68 -4.84 13.79
N VAL A 178 1.16 -5.08 15.00
CA VAL A 178 1.57 -4.36 16.20
C VAL A 178 3.07 -4.59 16.47
N GLY A 179 3.56 -5.82 16.29
CA GLY A 179 4.98 -6.14 16.42
C GLY A 179 5.86 -5.36 15.45
N ILE A 180 5.48 -5.24 14.19
CA ILE A 180 6.20 -4.45 13.18
C ILE A 180 6.19 -2.97 13.58
N CYS A 181 5.04 -2.41 13.97
CA CYS A 181 4.95 -1.01 14.41
C CYS A 181 5.85 -0.72 15.62
N LEU A 182 5.82 -1.59 16.64
CA LEU A 182 6.68 -1.47 17.81
C LEU A 182 8.16 -1.63 17.45
N GLY A 183 8.50 -2.56 16.56
CA GLY A 183 9.86 -2.77 16.08
C GLY A 183 10.41 -1.55 15.35
N VAL A 184 9.62 -0.95 14.46
CA VAL A 184 10.00 0.29 13.76
C VAL A 184 10.18 1.43 14.77
N GLY A 185 9.25 1.63 15.70
CA GLY A 185 9.37 2.67 16.72
C GLY A 185 10.59 2.50 17.63
N LEU A 186 10.93 1.25 18.00
CA LEU A 186 12.14 0.96 18.77
C LEU A 186 13.41 1.21 17.95
N LEU A 187 13.44 0.84 16.67
CA LEU A 187 14.56 1.13 15.79
C LEU A 187 14.78 2.64 15.65
N GLU A 188 13.71 3.43 15.51
CA GLU A 188 13.78 4.89 15.45
C GLU A 188 14.35 5.53 16.71
N VAL A 189 14.12 4.94 17.89
CA VAL A 189 14.63 5.45 19.18
C VAL A 189 16.04 4.95 19.49
N ILE A 190 16.32 3.67 19.24
CA ILE A 190 17.60 3.02 19.58
C ILE A 190 18.71 3.46 18.63
N TRP A 191 18.43 3.54 17.32
CA TRP A 191 19.41 3.90 16.30
C TRP A 191 20.12 5.25 16.58
N PRO A 192 19.42 6.34 16.95
CA PRO A 192 20.07 7.59 17.29
C PRO A 192 20.69 7.64 18.69
N HIS A 193 20.41 6.70 19.60
CA HIS A 193 20.96 6.75 20.97
C HIS A 193 22.50 6.64 21.07
N PRO A 194 23.19 5.70 20.40
CA PRO A 194 24.66 5.64 20.47
C PRO A 194 25.32 6.83 19.77
N HIS A 195 24.71 7.33 18.69
CA HIS A 195 25.23 8.46 17.93
C HIS A 195 25.01 9.81 18.63
N SER A 196 23.89 9.97 19.35
CA SER A 196 23.63 11.14 20.21
C SER A 196 24.57 11.19 21.41
N ARG A 197 24.97 10.05 22.01
CA ARG A 197 26.02 10.04 23.04
C ARG A 197 27.38 10.52 22.51
N LEU A 198 27.77 10.11 21.31
CA LEU A 198 29.00 10.57 20.65
C LEU A 198 28.90 12.07 20.29
N ALA A 199 27.75 12.53 19.81
CA ALA A 199 27.50 13.95 19.52
C ALA A 199 27.51 14.82 20.80
N LEU A 200 27.00 14.33 21.93
CA LEU A 200 27.03 15.02 23.23
C LEU A 200 28.45 15.11 23.81
N GLN A 201 29.26 14.06 23.69
CA GLN A 201 30.68 14.11 24.06
C GLN A 201 31.46 15.12 23.19
N SER A 202 31.11 15.22 21.91
CA SER A 202 31.66 16.19 20.97
C SER A 202 31.17 17.64 21.25
N ALA A 203 29.95 17.81 21.77
CA ALA A 203 29.35 19.11 22.12
C ALA A 203 29.94 19.76 23.39
N ASN A 204 30.51 18.97 24.31
CA ASN A 204 31.27 19.49 25.45
C ASN A 204 32.67 20.02 25.07
N SER A 205 33.09 19.86 23.80
CA SER A 205 34.24 20.57 23.25
C SER A 205 33.79 21.91 22.65
N PRO A 206 34.50 23.03 22.92
CA PRO A 206 34.11 24.36 22.46
C PRO A 206 34.08 24.39 20.92
N ALA A 207 32.89 24.50 20.33
CA ALA A 207 32.72 24.60 18.89
C ALA A 207 32.63 26.08 18.45
N PRO A 208 33.24 26.44 17.30
CA PRO A 208 33.11 27.77 16.73
C PRO A 208 31.69 27.99 16.19
N ASN A 209 31.21 29.24 16.31
CA ASN A 209 29.85 29.68 16.03
C ASN A 209 29.31 29.24 14.65
N CYS A 210 28.16 28.54 14.64
CA CYS A 210 27.45 28.10 13.44
C CYS A 210 26.77 29.23 12.62
N ALA A 211 26.97 30.51 12.99
CA ALA A 211 26.39 31.64 12.28
C ALA A 211 27.00 31.89 10.88
N PHE A 212 28.12 31.23 10.54
CA PHE A 212 28.87 31.53 9.30
C PHE A 212 28.44 30.72 8.07
N CYS A 213 27.73 29.59 8.20
CA CYS A 213 27.41 28.73 7.05
C CYS A 213 26.22 29.20 6.19
N LEU A 214 25.43 30.19 6.63
CA LEU A 214 24.31 30.73 5.86
C LEU A 214 24.63 32.04 5.13
N SER A 215 25.86 32.56 5.21
CA SER A 215 26.29 33.78 4.52
C SER A 215 27.36 33.49 3.46
N GLY A 216 27.06 32.59 2.52
CA GLY A 216 27.79 32.53 1.24
C GLY A 216 27.36 33.69 0.34
N LYS A 217 27.93 34.88 0.56
CA LYS A 217 27.86 35.99 -0.41
C LYS A 217 28.58 35.59 -1.68
N GLY A 218 27.93 35.79 -2.82
CA GLY A 218 28.61 35.90 -4.10
C GLY A 218 29.60 37.06 -4.08
N ALA A 219 30.80 36.77 -4.55
CA ALA A 219 31.75 37.68 -5.16
C ALA A 219 32.61 36.84 -6.11
#